data_AF-A0A7X7BAD6-F1
#
_entry.id   AF-A0A7X7BAD6-F1
#
_cell.length_a   1.000
_cell.length_b   1.000
_cell.length_c   1.000
_cell.angle_alpha   90.00
_cell.angle_beta   90.00
_cell.angle_gamma   90.00
#
_symmetry.space_group_name_H-M   'P 1'
#
loop_
_entity.id
_entity.type
_entity.pdbx_description
1 polymer ?
#
loop_
_entity_poly.entity_id
_entity_poly.type
_entity_poly.pdbx_seq_one_letter_code
_entity_poly.pdbx_strand_id
1 'polypeptide(L)'
;MIDTNGHSGLSITTVAGYQVFDNDGIYSSFPNVPVAVWVDGTYTAENSGGHIWGYNAFAEIQDGVDAVGDGGTVDVAAGTFNENVYVDKSLDIVGAGAAATIVDGGAADSVFFVNGDIDVSITGLTLQNGAAADGGGLYVQADGSM
;
A
#
# COMPACT_ATOMS: atom_id res chain seq x y z
N MET A 1 8.26 23.45 -10.49
CA MET A 1 7.27 22.58 -11.18
C MET A 1 6.55 21.78 -10.12
N ILE A 2 5.35 21.28 -10.41
CA ILE A 2 4.70 20.27 -9.58
C ILE A 2 5.24 18.91 -10.08
N ASP A 3 5.74 18.04 -9.21
CA ASP A 3 6.15 16.69 -9.63
C ASP A 3 4.93 15.84 -10.04
N THR A 4 5.17 14.65 -10.59
CA THR A 4 4.09 13.71 -10.96
C THR A 4 3.23 13.26 -9.78
N ASN A 5 3.64 13.57 -8.55
CA ASN A 5 2.99 13.18 -7.31
C ASN A 5 2.28 14.39 -6.65
N GLY A 6 2.25 15.57 -7.30
CA GLY A 6 1.50 16.73 -6.82
C GLY A 6 2.29 17.68 -5.91
N HIS A 7 3.57 17.45 -5.64
CA HIS A 7 4.36 18.35 -4.80
C HIS A 7 4.89 19.56 -5.57
N SER A 8 4.70 20.76 -5.03
CA SER A 8 5.38 21.96 -5.56
C SER A 8 6.84 22.00 -5.11
N GLY A 9 7.79 22.10 -6.04
CA GLY A 9 9.21 22.35 -5.72
C GLY A 9 10.08 21.10 -5.64
N LEU A 10 9.48 19.91 -5.70
CA LEU A 10 10.21 18.65 -5.86
C LEU A 10 10.30 18.28 -7.34
N SER A 11 11.43 17.71 -7.75
CA SER A 11 11.58 17.07 -9.07
C SER A 11 12.08 15.65 -8.87
N ILE A 12 11.30 14.68 -9.35
CA ILE A 12 11.63 13.26 -9.29
C ILE A 12 12.19 12.83 -10.64
N THR A 13 13.38 12.24 -10.66
CA THR A 13 13.96 11.59 -11.84
C THR A 13 14.38 10.17 -11.49
N THR A 14 14.09 9.24 -12.38
CA THR A 14 14.58 7.87 -12.27
C THR A 14 15.96 7.76 -12.88
N VAL A 15 16.92 7.32 -12.09
CA VAL A 15 18.24 6.83 -12.54
C VAL A 15 18.22 5.30 -12.41
N ALA A 16 19.12 4.58 -13.09
CA ALA A 16 19.12 3.12 -13.06
C ALA A 16 19.11 2.58 -11.62
N GLY A 17 17.98 1.97 -11.22
CA GLY A 17 17.75 1.40 -9.89
C GLY A 17 17.34 2.37 -8.80
N TYR A 18 17.29 3.69 -9.04
CA TYR A 18 17.02 4.70 -8.01
C TYR A 18 16.07 5.81 -8.46
N GLN A 19 15.16 6.20 -7.57
CA GLN A 19 14.44 7.47 -7.64
C GLN A 19 15.31 8.55 -6.99
N VAL A 20 15.53 9.64 -7.70
CA VAL A 20 16.26 10.82 -7.21
C VAL A 20 15.25 11.92 -6.96
N PHE A 21 15.23 12.42 -5.74
CA PHE A 21 14.41 13.55 -5.30
C PHE A 21 15.31 14.76 -5.17
N ASP A 22 14.97 15.83 -5.86
CA ASP A 22 15.57 17.15 -5.68
C ASP A 22 14.60 18.05 -4.90
N ASN A 23 15.06 18.58 -3.76
CA ASN A 23 14.39 19.63 -2.99
C ASN A 23 15.31 20.85 -2.92
N ASP A 24 15.10 21.82 -3.80
CA ASP A 24 15.88 23.07 -3.88
C ASP A 24 17.41 22.86 -3.86
N GLY A 25 17.90 21.85 -4.60
CA GLY A 25 19.32 21.53 -4.75
C GLY A 25 19.86 20.51 -3.75
N ILE A 26 19.02 19.97 -2.87
CA ILE A 26 19.34 18.83 -2.01
C ILE A 26 18.83 17.56 -2.68
N TYR A 27 19.76 16.68 -3.04
CA TYR A 27 19.46 15.41 -3.71
C TYR A 27 19.45 14.26 -2.71
N SER A 28 18.37 13.48 -2.70
CA SER A 28 18.30 12.17 -2.06
C SER A 28 17.97 11.11 -3.10
N SER A 29 18.55 9.91 -2.98
CA SER A 29 18.25 8.81 -3.88
C SER A 29 17.83 7.57 -3.10
N PHE A 30 16.73 6.96 -3.53
CA PHE A 30 16.17 5.75 -2.93
C PHE A 30 16.01 4.67 -3.99
N PRO A 31 16.04 3.37 -3.62
CA PRO A 31 15.75 2.31 -4.58
C PRO A 31 14.42 2.54 -5.30
N ASN A 32 14.33 2.19 -6.58
CA ASN A 32 13.09 2.38 -7.36
C ASN A 32 11.87 1.68 -6.76
N VAL A 33 12.10 0.65 -5.97
CA VAL A 33 11.07 -0.15 -5.32
C VAL A 33 11.28 -0.04 -3.80
N PRO A 34 10.33 0.53 -3.05
CA PRO A 34 10.40 0.58 -1.60
C PRO A 34 10.23 -0.82 -1.00
N VAL A 35 10.98 -1.11 0.07
CA VAL A 35 10.81 -2.34 0.87
C VAL A 35 9.79 -2.17 2.00
N ALA A 36 9.42 -0.93 2.30
CA ALA A 36 8.40 -0.58 3.27
C ALA A 36 7.65 0.68 2.81
N VAL A 37 6.33 0.68 2.99
CA VAL A 37 5.44 1.80 2.67
C VAL A 37 4.47 2.05 3.82
N TRP A 38 3.98 3.28 3.93
CA TRP A 38 3.07 3.72 4.99
C TRP A 38 1.75 4.20 4.41
N VAL A 39 0.65 3.69 4.96
CA VAL A 39 -0.70 4.00 4.54
C VAL A 39 -1.45 4.68 5.68
N ASP A 40 -1.98 5.87 5.43
CA ASP A 40 -2.85 6.60 6.35
C ASP A 40 -3.88 7.37 5.53
N GLY A 41 -5.17 7.15 5.77
CA GLY A 41 -6.25 7.79 5.01
C GLY A 41 -6.30 9.33 5.13
N THR A 42 -5.46 9.93 5.97
CA THR A 42 -5.27 11.38 6.09
C THR A 42 -4.05 11.92 5.33
N TYR A 43 -3.22 11.05 4.74
CA TYR A 43 -2.07 11.48 3.97
C TYR A 43 -2.46 12.21 2.70
N THR A 44 -1.68 13.23 2.39
CA THR A 44 -1.70 13.96 1.12
C THR A 44 -0.27 14.21 0.65
N ALA A 45 -0.13 14.71 -0.57
CA ALA A 45 1.15 15.21 -1.08
C ALA A 45 1.79 16.23 -0.11
N GLU A 46 1.00 17.11 0.50
CA GLU A 46 1.49 18.14 1.40
C GLU A 46 1.69 17.65 2.85
N ASN A 47 1.18 16.47 3.21
CA ASN A 47 1.28 15.90 4.54
C ASN A 47 1.34 14.37 4.49
N SER A 48 2.56 13.83 4.47
CA SER A 48 2.83 12.38 4.39
C SER A 48 3.56 11.83 5.62
N GLY A 49 3.40 12.46 6.80
CA GLY A 49 3.99 11.94 8.05
C GLY A 49 5.52 11.86 8.08
N GLY A 50 6.22 12.58 7.18
CA GLY A 50 7.68 12.49 7.02
C GLY A 50 8.12 11.45 5.98
N HIS A 51 7.19 10.74 5.35
CA HIS A 51 7.39 9.87 4.20
C HIS A 51 7.23 10.66 2.89
N ILE A 52 7.53 10.02 1.77
CA ILE A 52 7.50 10.59 0.43
C ILE A 52 6.22 10.11 -0.26
N TRP A 53 5.28 11.04 -0.48
CA TRP A 53 4.03 10.76 -1.18
C TRP A 53 4.26 10.16 -2.57
N GLY A 54 3.50 9.11 -2.89
CA GLY A 54 3.57 8.41 -4.18
C GLY A 54 4.83 7.55 -4.37
N TYR A 55 5.72 7.50 -3.37
CA TYR A 55 6.82 6.54 -3.33
C TYR A 55 6.65 5.55 -2.19
N ASN A 56 6.61 6.03 -0.95
CA ASN A 56 6.42 5.20 0.23
C ASN A 56 5.35 5.71 1.19
N ALA A 57 4.55 6.71 0.78
CA ALA A 57 3.41 7.20 1.53
C ALA A 57 2.17 7.22 0.62
N PHE A 58 1.07 6.64 1.11
CA PHE A 58 -0.18 6.49 0.37
C PHE A 58 -1.39 6.71 1.28
N ALA A 59 -2.53 7.05 0.69
CA ALA A 59 -3.80 7.18 1.43
C ALA A 59 -4.65 5.90 1.36
N GLU A 60 -4.42 5.05 0.37
CA GLU A 60 -5.15 3.80 0.12
C GLU A 60 -4.23 2.59 0.33
N ILE A 61 -4.79 1.47 0.81
CA ILE A 61 -4.02 0.24 1.04
C ILE A 61 -3.57 -0.36 -0.30
N GLN A 62 -4.42 -0.33 -1.33
CA GLN A 62 -4.08 -0.85 -2.65
C GLN A 62 -2.86 -0.14 -3.25
N ASP A 63 -2.77 1.18 -3.15
CA ASP A 63 -1.62 1.95 -3.63
C ASP A 63 -0.31 1.52 -2.94
N GLY A 64 -0.39 1.23 -1.63
CA GLY A 64 0.75 0.70 -0.87
C GLY A 64 1.17 -0.70 -1.35
N VAL A 65 0.21 -1.59 -1.58
CA VAL A 65 0.45 -2.94 -2.12
C VAL A 65 1.07 -2.87 -3.51
N ASP A 66 0.59 -1.97 -4.36
CA ASP A 66 1.09 -1.80 -5.73
C ASP A 66 2.54 -1.29 -5.73
N ALA A 67 2.84 -0.32 -4.86
CA ALA A 67 4.16 0.31 -4.78
C ALA A 67 5.23 -0.54 -4.11
N VAL A 68 4.88 -1.29 -3.06
CA VAL A 68 5.86 -2.08 -2.30
C VAL A 68 6.45 -3.21 -3.14
N GLY A 69 7.74 -3.47 -2.93
CA GLY A 69 8.43 -4.59 -3.55
C GLY A 69 7.99 -5.93 -2.99
N ASP A 70 8.27 -6.99 -3.77
CA ASP A 70 8.09 -8.37 -3.31
C ASP A 70 8.91 -8.63 -2.02
N GLY A 71 8.27 -9.25 -1.05
CA GLY A 71 8.74 -9.46 0.31
C GLY A 71 8.74 -8.22 1.21
N GLY A 72 8.16 -7.10 0.78
CA GLY A 72 8.14 -5.85 1.54
C GLY A 72 6.98 -5.74 2.53
N THR A 73 6.86 -4.59 3.19
CA THR A 73 5.86 -4.32 4.23
C THR A 73 4.98 -3.11 3.91
N VAL A 74 3.67 -3.27 4.12
CA VAL A 74 2.66 -2.20 4.10
C VAL A 74 2.23 -1.94 5.54
N ASP A 75 2.71 -0.85 6.12
CA ASP A 75 2.32 -0.38 7.46
C ASP A 75 1.07 0.50 7.37
N VAL A 76 -0.05 0.04 7.92
CA VAL A 76 -1.35 0.70 7.83
C VAL A 76 -1.70 1.35 9.17
N ALA A 77 -1.87 2.67 9.15
CA ALA A 77 -2.26 3.45 10.32
C ALA A 77 -3.68 3.11 10.81
N ALA A 78 -4.05 3.67 11.97
CA ALA A 78 -5.41 3.55 12.48
C ALA A 78 -6.39 4.31 11.56
N GLY A 79 -7.51 3.68 11.23
CA GLY A 79 -8.47 4.23 10.29
C GLY A 79 -9.49 3.21 9.83
N THR A 80 -10.44 3.68 9.02
CA THR A 80 -11.38 2.82 8.27
C THR A 80 -11.13 3.03 6.78
N PHE A 81 -10.70 1.96 6.12
CA PHE A 81 -10.36 1.93 4.70
C PHE A 81 -11.47 1.19 3.97
N ASN A 82 -12.22 1.89 3.11
CA ASN A 82 -13.32 1.29 2.35
C ASN A 82 -12.80 0.81 0.99
N GLU A 83 -12.24 -0.40 0.98
CA GLU A 83 -11.45 -0.95 -0.13
C GLU A 83 -11.65 -2.47 -0.22
N ASN A 84 -11.44 -3.01 -1.42
CA ASN A 84 -11.23 -4.44 -1.67
C ASN A 84 -9.82 -4.58 -2.24
N VAL A 85 -8.91 -5.19 -1.48
CA VAL A 85 -7.47 -5.17 -1.78
C VAL A 85 -7.04 -6.45 -2.50
N TYR A 86 -6.41 -6.29 -3.67
CA TYR A 86 -5.82 -7.36 -4.46
C TYR A 86 -4.32 -7.50 -4.16
N VAL A 87 -3.89 -8.71 -3.82
CA VAL A 87 -2.50 -9.03 -3.46
C VAL A 87 -1.98 -10.13 -4.39
N ASP A 88 -0.95 -9.81 -5.18
CA ASP A 88 -0.37 -10.70 -6.20
C ASP A 88 1.15 -10.89 -6.07
N LYS A 89 1.71 -10.46 -4.93
CA LYS A 89 3.13 -10.58 -4.58
C LYS A 89 3.28 -10.93 -3.10
N SER A 90 4.42 -11.49 -2.72
CA SER A 90 4.69 -11.78 -1.32
C SER A 90 4.87 -10.47 -0.56
N LEU A 91 4.25 -10.30 0.61
CA LEU A 91 4.38 -9.11 1.44
C LEU A 91 3.75 -9.29 2.84
N ASP A 92 4.07 -8.35 3.73
CA ASP A 92 3.42 -8.20 5.02
C ASP A 92 2.51 -6.98 5.03
N ILE A 93 1.26 -7.13 5.47
CA ILE A 93 0.32 -6.02 5.74
C ILE A 93 0.10 -5.95 7.26
N VAL A 94 0.46 -4.83 7.85
CA VAL A 94 0.49 -4.66 9.31
C VAL A 94 -0.34 -3.44 9.71
N GLY A 95 -1.45 -3.68 10.40
CA GLY A 95 -2.27 -2.61 10.98
C GLY A 95 -1.81 -2.17 12.36
N ALA A 96 -2.26 -0.98 12.76
CA ALA A 96 -2.04 -0.42 14.11
C ALA A 96 -2.74 -1.22 15.24
N GLY A 97 -3.51 -2.26 14.89
CA GLY A 97 -4.22 -3.14 15.81
C GLY A 97 -5.66 -3.36 15.36
N ALA A 98 -6.22 -4.55 15.59
CA ALA A 98 -7.53 -4.93 15.03
C ALA A 98 -8.68 -3.99 15.45
N ALA A 99 -8.59 -3.34 16.62
CA ALA A 99 -9.59 -2.36 17.05
C ALA A 99 -9.39 -0.95 16.45
N ALA A 100 -8.26 -0.70 15.81
CA ALA A 100 -7.82 0.61 15.34
C ALA A 100 -7.76 0.70 13.80
N THR A 101 -7.43 -0.39 13.12
CA THR A 101 -7.37 -0.46 11.65
C THR A 101 -8.47 -1.38 11.13
N ILE A 102 -9.42 -0.82 10.41
CA ILE A 102 -10.58 -1.53 9.84
C ILE A 102 -10.49 -1.42 8.32
N VAL A 103 -10.54 -2.56 7.64
CA VAL A 103 -10.72 -2.62 6.18
C VAL A 103 -12.15 -3.10 5.92
N ASP A 104 -12.93 -2.25 5.26
CA ASP A 104 -14.36 -2.43 5.00
C ASP A 104 -14.58 -2.71 3.51
N GLY A 105 -15.05 -3.91 3.19
CA GLY A 105 -15.28 -4.37 1.81
C GLY A 105 -16.58 -3.84 1.18
N GLY A 106 -17.30 -2.91 1.82
CA GLY A 106 -18.39 -2.17 1.21
C GLY A 106 -19.61 -2.99 0.77
N ALA A 107 -19.80 -4.19 1.32
CA ALA A 107 -20.80 -5.18 0.92
C ALA A 107 -20.68 -5.64 -0.55
N ALA A 108 -19.47 -5.66 -1.10
CA ALA A 108 -19.18 -6.06 -2.47
C ALA A 108 -18.38 -7.37 -2.54
N ASP A 109 -17.06 -7.29 -2.71
CA ASP A 109 -16.17 -8.44 -2.89
C ASP A 109 -15.51 -8.88 -1.57
N SER A 110 -14.48 -9.73 -1.65
CA SER A 110 -13.63 -10.06 -0.51
C SER A 110 -12.88 -8.81 -0.06
N VAL A 111 -12.72 -8.60 1.25
CA VAL A 111 -11.91 -7.48 1.76
C VAL A 111 -10.47 -7.61 1.27
N PHE A 112 -9.91 -8.81 1.33
CA PHE A 112 -8.64 -9.16 0.71
C PHE A 112 -8.82 -10.32 -0.28
N PHE A 113 -8.26 -10.16 -1.48
CA PHE A 113 -8.11 -11.22 -2.47
C PHE A 113 -6.62 -11.48 -2.71
N VAL A 114 -6.14 -12.63 -2.24
CA VAL A 114 -4.74 -13.07 -2.40
C VAL A 114 -4.69 -14.07 -3.53
N ASN A 115 -3.93 -13.75 -4.58
CA ASN A 115 -3.84 -14.56 -5.79
C ASN A 115 -2.37 -14.96 -6.08
N GLY A 116 -2.13 -16.26 -6.16
CA GLY A 116 -0.85 -16.83 -6.52
C GLY A 116 -0.22 -17.72 -5.45
N ASP A 117 0.89 -18.35 -5.82
CA ASP A 117 1.74 -19.12 -4.91
C ASP A 117 2.73 -18.18 -4.22
N ILE A 118 2.21 -17.38 -3.29
CA ILE A 118 2.91 -16.27 -2.62
C ILE A 118 2.81 -16.37 -1.09
N ASP A 119 3.80 -15.80 -0.40
CA ASP A 119 3.82 -15.73 1.06
C ASP A 119 3.27 -14.36 1.50
N VAL A 120 2.07 -14.36 2.11
CA VAL A 120 1.40 -13.14 2.56
C VAL A 120 1.06 -13.22 4.04
N SER A 121 1.45 -12.19 4.80
CA SER A 121 1.03 -11.99 6.19
C SER A 121 0.07 -10.82 6.30
N ILE A 122 -1.07 -11.02 6.95
CA ILE A 122 -2.06 -9.96 7.20
C ILE A 122 -2.34 -9.93 8.70
N THR A 123 -1.92 -8.86 9.38
CA THR A 123 -1.93 -8.79 10.85
C THR A 123 -2.36 -7.43 11.36
N GLY A 124 -2.98 -7.39 12.56
CA GLY A 124 -3.33 -6.13 13.21
C GLY A 124 -4.49 -5.36 12.55
N LEU A 125 -5.34 -6.02 11.77
CA LEU A 125 -6.49 -5.43 11.07
C LEU A 125 -7.79 -6.12 11.49
N THR A 126 -8.91 -5.39 11.44
CA THR A 126 -10.25 -5.99 11.30
C THR A 126 -10.66 -5.99 9.84
N LEU A 127 -11.15 -7.13 9.35
CA LEU A 127 -11.75 -7.27 8.02
C LEU A 127 -13.27 -7.34 8.19
N GLN A 128 -14.02 -6.45 7.54
CA GLN A 128 -15.48 -6.43 7.68
C GLN A 128 -16.20 -6.16 6.37
N ASN A 129 -17.49 -6.50 6.35
CA ASN A 129 -18.44 -6.16 5.29
C ASN A 129 -18.03 -6.57 3.87
N GLY A 130 -17.14 -7.54 3.67
CA GLY A 130 -17.00 -8.17 2.35
C GLY A 130 -18.13 -9.15 2.08
N ALA A 131 -18.59 -9.22 0.83
CA ALA A 131 -19.78 -9.99 0.43
C ALA A 131 -19.53 -10.94 -0.77
N ALA A 132 -18.26 -11.25 -1.07
CA ALA A 132 -17.92 -12.28 -2.04
C ALA A 132 -18.57 -13.62 -1.68
N ALA A 133 -18.96 -14.37 -2.72
CA ALA A 133 -19.59 -15.67 -2.57
C ALA A 133 -18.70 -16.66 -1.79
N ASP A 134 -17.39 -16.60 -2.05
CA ASP A 134 -16.36 -17.37 -1.37
C ASP A 134 -15.40 -16.40 -0.65
N GLY A 135 -15.28 -16.51 0.67
CA GLY A 135 -14.29 -15.75 1.44
C GLY A 135 -14.57 -14.24 1.54
N GLY A 136 -15.70 -13.83 2.15
CA GLY A 136 -16.03 -12.41 2.31
C GLY A 136 -14.96 -11.57 3.02
N GLY A 137 -14.30 -12.09 4.07
CA GLY A 137 -13.17 -11.38 4.69
C GLY A 137 -11.88 -11.53 3.90
N LEU A 138 -11.51 -12.76 3.58
CA LEU A 138 -10.28 -13.09 2.90
C LEU A 138 -10.56 -14.27 1.95
N TYR A 139 -10.22 -14.10 0.68
CA TYR A 139 -10.25 -15.17 -0.31
C TYR A 139 -8.82 -15.40 -0.81
N VAL A 140 -8.37 -16.66 -0.78
CA VAL A 140 -7.03 -17.07 -1.19
C VAL A 140 -7.17 -18.06 -2.34
N GLN A 141 -6.56 -17.73 -3.46
CA GLN A 141 -6.52 -18.56 -4.66
C GLN A 141 -5.06 -18.83 -5.03
N ALA A 142 -4.68 -20.10 -5.10
CA ALA A 142 -3.44 -20.49 -5.75
C ALA A 142 -3.55 -20.23 -7.25
N ASP A 143 -2.44 -19.87 -7.91
CA ASP A 143 -2.45 -19.74 -9.37
C ASP A 143 -2.85 -21.12 -9.94
N GLY A 144 -3.96 -21.11 -10.68
CA GLY A 144 -4.45 -22.29 -11.35
C GLY A 144 -3.51 -22.62 -12.49
N SER A 145 -2.43 -23.34 -12.21
CA SER A 145 -1.68 -24.07 -13.23
C SER A 145 -2.63 -25.08 -13.90
N MET A 146 -3.26 -24.61 -14.99
CA MET A 146 -3.92 -25.46 -15.99
C MET A 146 -2.90 -25.98 -17.00
#